data_AF-E4SNQ2-F1
#
_entry.id   AF-E4SNQ2-F1
#
_cell.length_a   1.000
_cell.length_b   1.000
_cell.length_c   1.000
_cell.angle_alpha   90.00
_cell.angle_beta   90.00
_cell.angle_gamma   90.00
#
_symmetry.space_group_name_H-M   'P 1'
#
loop_
_entity.id
_entity.type
_entity.pdbx_description
1 polymer ?
#
loop_
_entity_poly.entity_id
_entity_poly.type
_entity_poly.pdbx_seq_one_letter_code
_entity_poly.pdbx_strand_id
1 'polypeptide(L)'
;MKYWNQTKVSIFGNSILILPVQDIQEISHSLLGYLIYQDNTHTFHIMAVNTLINAVVSLLKAKQPRAAYKLLTELNHLHLPERYSNEIIKIKFFNSFFEYLETGDKYIMDSFFHNLSALWLTKQIADFKLGLSQLEEIYSPS
;
A
#
# COMPACT_ATOMS: atom_id res chain seq x y z
N MET A 1 -18.78 0.25 16.29
CA MET A 1 -17.78 0.73 15.32
C MET A 1 -17.01 1.90 15.92
N LYS A 2 -15.67 1.89 15.87
CA LYS A 2 -14.88 3.07 16.26
C LYS A 2 -15.05 4.13 15.17
N TYR A 3 -15.49 5.34 15.54
CA TYR A 3 -15.65 6.45 14.61
C TYR A 3 -14.26 6.92 14.13
N TRP A 4 -14.02 6.83 12.83
CA TRP A 4 -12.85 7.44 12.18
C TRP A 4 -13.16 8.85 11.70
N ASN A 5 -12.15 9.69 11.73
CA ASN A 5 -12.19 11.03 11.17
C ASN A 5 -10.80 11.39 10.62
N GLN A 6 -10.72 12.49 9.89
CA GLN A 6 -9.48 13.00 9.31
C GLN A 6 -8.33 13.05 10.33
N THR A 7 -8.55 13.61 11.53
CA THR A 7 -7.52 13.73 12.56
C THR A 7 -6.94 12.37 12.98
N LYS A 8 -7.79 11.37 13.20
CA LYS A 8 -7.34 10.02 13.57
C LYS A 8 -6.54 9.35 12.46
N VAL A 9 -6.98 9.52 11.20
CA VAL A 9 -6.23 9.03 10.04
C VAL A 9 -4.85 9.71 9.97
N SER A 10 -4.79 11.03 10.15
CA SER A 10 -3.53 11.77 10.15
C SER A 10 -2.60 11.35 11.30
N ILE A 11 -3.11 11.15 12.51
CA ILE A 11 -2.32 10.67 13.65
C ILE A 11 -1.73 9.31 13.33
N PHE A 12 -2.54 8.38 12.82
CA PHE A 12 -2.06 7.06 12.45
C PHE A 12 -1.01 7.13 11.34
N GLY A 13 -1.28 7.85 10.26
CA GLY A 13 -0.34 8.02 9.15
C GLY A 13 1.00 8.63 9.56
N ASN A 14 0.99 9.60 10.48
CA ASN A 14 2.21 10.26 10.94
C ASN A 14 3.01 9.44 11.97
N SER A 15 2.37 8.48 12.65
CA SER A 15 3.02 7.63 13.65
C SER A 15 3.40 6.24 13.11
N ILE A 16 3.02 5.91 11.88
CA ILE A 16 3.09 4.55 11.34
C ILE A 16 4.47 3.90 11.32
N LEU A 17 5.54 4.71 11.29
CA LEU A 17 6.93 4.24 11.26
C LEU A 17 7.51 3.98 12.66
N ILE A 18 6.85 4.45 13.72
CA ILE A 18 7.29 4.29 15.11
C ILE A 18 6.38 3.36 15.92
N LEU A 19 5.23 2.98 15.35
CA LEU A 19 4.30 2.07 16.00
C LEU A 19 4.81 0.62 15.98
N PRO A 20 4.55 -0.16 17.05
CA PRO A 20 4.70 -1.61 17.02
C PRO A 20 3.93 -2.26 15.86
N VAL A 21 4.47 -3.34 15.31
CA VAL A 21 3.85 -4.10 14.21
C VAL A 21 2.41 -4.50 14.53
N GLN A 22 2.16 -4.95 15.77
CA GLN A 22 0.82 -5.36 16.22
C GLN A 22 -0.16 -4.18 16.14
N ASP A 23 0.24 -3.00 16.61
CA ASP A 23 -0.59 -1.79 16.55
C ASP A 23 -0.87 -1.38 15.11
N ILE A 24 0.13 -1.47 14.21
CA ILE A 24 -0.07 -1.19 12.78
C ILE A 24 -1.15 -2.11 12.20
N GLN A 25 -1.12 -3.40 12.54
CA GLN A 25 -2.11 -4.37 12.05
C GLN A 25 -3.51 -4.09 12.60
N GLU A 26 -3.64 -3.90 13.92
CA GLU A 26 -4.94 -3.67 14.57
C GLU A 26 -5.58 -2.37 14.10
N ILE A 27 -4.79 -1.29 14.03
CA ILE A 27 -5.28 0.03 13.61
C ILE A 27 -5.64 0.00 12.12
N SER A 28 -4.82 -0.63 11.28
CA SER A 28 -5.12 -0.82 9.85
C SER A 28 -6.41 -1.59 9.65
N HIS A 29 -6.62 -2.70 10.36
CA HIS A 29 -7.84 -3.49 10.26
C HIS A 29 -9.07 -2.69 10.70
N SER A 30 -8.95 -1.92 11.78
CA SER A 30 -10.02 -1.02 12.25
C SER A 30 -10.35 0.09 11.23
N LEU A 31 -9.35 0.65 10.53
CA LEU A 31 -9.55 1.66 9.49
C LEU A 31 -10.16 1.05 8.22
N LEU A 32 -9.68 -0.12 7.81
CA LEU A 32 -10.20 -0.85 6.65
C LEU A 32 -11.66 -1.25 6.85
N GLY A 33 -12.01 -1.77 8.03
CA GLY A 33 -13.40 -2.03 8.40
C GLY A 33 -14.28 -0.78 8.26
N TYR A 34 -13.80 0.38 8.71
CA TYR A 34 -14.53 1.64 8.53
C TYR A 34 -14.76 2.00 7.06
N LEU A 35 -13.75 1.83 6.20
CA LEU A 35 -13.85 2.13 4.76
C LEU A 35 -14.80 1.21 4.00
N ILE A 36 -14.96 -0.05 4.44
CA ILE A 36 -15.90 -0.99 3.81
C ILE A 36 -17.36 -0.57 4.05
N TYR A 37 -17.67 -0.03 5.24
CA TYR A 37 -19.05 0.25 5.65
C TYR A 37 -19.50 1.68 5.42
N GLN A 38 -18.62 2.58 4.98
CA GLN A 38 -18.93 3.99 4.76
C GLN A 38 -18.88 4.33 3.27
N ASP A 39 -19.86 5.09 2.80
CA ASP A 39 -19.86 5.60 1.44
C ASP A 39 -18.60 6.41 1.18
N ASN A 40 -18.00 6.22 0.01
CA ASN A 40 -16.72 6.83 -0.37
C ASN A 40 -16.78 8.38 -0.51
N THR A 41 -17.85 9.03 -0.08
CA THR A 41 -18.13 10.47 -0.25
C THR A 41 -17.31 11.36 0.67
N HIS A 42 -16.67 10.82 1.71
CA HIS A 42 -15.92 11.62 2.66
C HIS A 42 -14.55 12.02 2.10
N THR A 43 -14.21 13.31 2.21
CA THR A 43 -12.99 13.93 1.67
C THR A 43 -11.70 13.25 2.14
N PHE A 44 -11.71 12.63 3.32
CA PHE A 44 -10.54 11.96 3.87
C PHE A 44 -10.37 10.49 3.43
N HIS A 45 -11.30 9.89 2.67
CA HIS A 45 -11.16 8.48 2.26
C HIS A 45 -9.89 8.23 1.43
N ILE A 46 -9.52 9.14 0.53
CA ILE A 46 -8.25 9.01 -0.25
C ILE A 46 -7.04 9.01 0.71
N MET A 47 -7.05 9.86 1.73
CA MET A 47 -6.01 9.88 2.75
C MET A 47 -6.01 8.60 3.58
N ALA A 48 -7.18 8.03 3.91
CA ALA A 48 -7.28 6.76 4.61
C ALA A 48 -6.71 5.60 3.80
N VAL A 49 -7.05 5.50 2.51
CA VAL A 49 -6.48 4.49 1.60
C VAL A 49 -4.97 4.65 1.48
N ASN A 50 -4.46 5.88 1.28
CA ASN A 50 -3.02 6.14 1.28
C ASN A 50 -2.34 5.76 2.61
N THR A 51 -3.02 5.98 3.74
CA THR A 51 -2.49 5.60 5.06
C THR A 51 -2.36 4.09 5.20
N LEU A 52 -3.34 3.32 4.69
CA LEU A 52 -3.26 1.86 4.66
C LEU A 52 -2.17 1.36 3.71
N ILE A 53 -1.97 2.01 2.55
CA ILE A 53 -0.84 1.69 1.66
C ILE A 53 0.49 1.96 2.36
N ASN A 54 0.62 3.08 3.08
CA ASN A 54 1.81 3.36 3.88
C ASN A 54 2.00 2.33 5.01
N ALA A 55 0.92 1.74 5.53
CA ALA A 55 0.99 0.64 6.49
C ALA A 55 1.61 -0.61 5.87
N VAL A 56 1.23 -0.96 4.64
CA VAL A 56 1.87 -2.05 3.87
C VAL A 56 3.37 -1.80 3.75
N VAL A 57 3.78 -0.58 3.39
CA VAL A 57 5.21 -0.20 3.31
C VAL A 57 5.91 -0.32 4.66
N SER A 58 5.29 0.17 5.74
CA SER A 58 5.86 0.11 7.09
C SER A 58 6.09 -1.35 7.53
N LEU A 59 5.11 -2.22 7.29
CA LEU A 59 5.20 -3.65 7.56
C LEU A 59 6.30 -4.33 6.73
N LEU A 60 6.43 -3.97 5.45
CA LEU A 60 7.51 -4.46 4.59
C LEU A 60 8.89 -4.03 5.13
N LYS A 61 9.04 -2.77 5.54
CA LYS A 61 10.29 -2.25 6.13
C LYS A 61 10.62 -2.90 7.48
N ALA A 62 9.60 -3.29 8.25
CA ALA A 62 9.74 -4.04 9.49
C ALA A 62 10.02 -5.55 9.28
N LYS A 63 10.29 -5.99 8.05
CA LYS A 63 10.50 -7.41 7.67
C LYS A 63 9.30 -8.30 8.04
N GLN A 64 8.09 -7.78 7.89
CA GLN A 64 6.82 -8.51 8.14
C GLN A 64 6.05 -8.74 6.83
N PRO A 65 6.61 -9.48 5.84
CA PRO A 65 6.00 -9.60 4.51
C PRO A 65 4.63 -10.30 4.55
N ARG A 66 4.43 -11.26 5.45
CA ARG A 66 3.12 -11.94 5.62
C ARG A 66 2.03 -10.98 6.10
N ALA A 67 2.36 -10.10 7.05
CA ALA A 67 1.41 -9.10 7.56
C ALA A 67 1.08 -8.05 6.49
N ALA A 68 2.11 -7.59 5.77
CA ALA A 68 1.97 -6.66 4.66
C ALA A 68 1.10 -7.24 3.54
N TYR A 69 1.34 -8.49 3.13
CA TYR A 69 0.56 -9.19 2.11
C TYR A 69 -0.90 -9.32 2.53
N LYS A 70 -1.18 -9.76 3.77
CA LYS A 70 -2.55 -9.86 4.29
C LYS A 70 -3.29 -8.52 4.20
N LEU A 71 -2.68 -7.43 4.63
CA LEU A 71 -3.29 -6.10 4.56
C LEU A 71 -3.52 -5.66 3.10
N LEU A 72 -2.58 -5.94 2.20
CA LEU A 72 -2.73 -5.65 0.78
C LEU A 72 -3.89 -6.45 0.15
N THR A 73 -4.05 -7.72 0.50
CA THR A 73 -5.19 -8.53 0.06
C THR A 73 -6.50 -7.91 0.52
N GLU A 74 -6.59 -7.47 1.78
CA GLU A 74 -7.77 -6.77 2.29
C GLU A 74 -8.03 -5.45 1.53
N LEU A 75 -6.97 -4.70 1.18
CA LEU A 75 -7.07 -3.49 0.37
C LEU A 75 -7.59 -3.75 -1.05
N ASN A 76 -7.21 -4.87 -1.68
CA ASN A 76 -7.68 -5.26 -3.00
C ASN A 76 -9.20 -5.50 -3.04
N HIS A 77 -9.84 -5.75 -1.88
CA HIS A 77 -11.29 -5.92 -1.78
C HIS A 77 -12.06 -4.59 -1.65
N LEU A 78 -11.38 -3.46 -1.49
CA LEU A 78 -12.05 -2.15 -1.48
C LEU A 78 -12.51 -1.77 -2.90
N HIS A 79 -13.77 -1.35 -3.02
CA HIS A 79 -14.25 -0.75 -4.27
C HIS A 79 -13.74 0.69 -4.38
N LEU A 80 -12.67 0.88 -5.16
CA LEU A 80 -12.03 2.17 -5.40
C LEU A 80 -12.44 2.73 -6.77
N PRO A 81 -13.24 3.81 -6.85
CA PRO A 81 -13.59 4.44 -8.12
C PRO A 81 -12.38 5.16 -8.76
N GLU A 82 -12.53 5.62 -10.01
CA GLU A 82 -11.46 6.21 -10.82
C GLU A 82 -10.68 7.34 -10.13
N ARG A 83 -11.31 8.14 -9.27
CA ARG A 83 -10.62 9.20 -8.51
C ARG A 83 -9.49 8.70 -7.60
N TYR A 84 -9.41 7.38 -7.35
CA TYR A 84 -8.33 6.72 -6.61
C TYR A 84 -7.26 6.12 -7.55
N SER A 85 -7.16 6.59 -8.80
CA SER A 85 -6.23 6.04 -9.79
C SER A 85 -4.79 5.93 -9.28
N ASN A 86 -4.31 6.92 -8.53
CA ASN A 86 -2.97 6.88 -7.95
C ASN A 86 -2.82 5.77 -6.90
N GLU A 87 -3.80 5.61 -6.02
CA GLU A 87 -3.82 4.55 -5.00
C GLU A 87 -3.93 3.17 -5.63
N ILE A 88 -4.76 3.03 -6.68
CA ILE A 88 -4.90 1.81 -7.47
C ILE A 88 -3.56 1.42 -8.10
N ILE A 89 -2.82 2.38 -8.67
CA ILE A 89 -1.49 2.13 -9.24
C ILE A 89 -0.51 1.65 -8.15
N LYS A 90 -0.52 2.26 -6.97
CA LYS A 90 0.32 1.82 -5.83
C LYS A 90 -0.04 0.42 -5.37
N ILE A 91 -1.32 0.09 -5.27
CA ILE A 91 -1.78 -1.26 -4.90
C ILE A 91 -1.30 -2.28 -5.94
N LYS A 92 -1.43 -1.97 -7.24
CA LYS A 92 -0.91 -2.81 -8.32
C LYS A 92 0.60 -2.99 -8.24
N PHE A 93 1.36 -1.93 -7.93
CA PHE A 93 2.80 -2.05 -7.69
C PHE A 93 3.12 -3.07 -6.59
N PHE A 94 2.44 -3.00 -5.44
CA PHE A 94 2.70 -3.94 -4.36
C PHE A 94 2.23 -5.36 -4.69
N ASN A 95 1.13 -5.53 -5.44
CA ASN A 95 0.71 -6.85 -5.92
C ASN A 95 1.79 -7.47 -6.82
N SER A 96 2.29 -6.72 -7.80
CA SER A 96 3.40 -7.15 -8.67
C SER A 96 4.67 -7.44 -7.88
N PHE A 97 4.97 -6.63 -6.85
CA PHE A 97 6.13 -6.87 -5.99
C PHE A 97 6.01 -8.18 -5.20
N PHE A 98 4.85 -8.49 -4.64
CA PHE A 98 4.65 -9.76 -3.92
C PHE A 98 4.70 -10.97 -4.85
N GLU A 99 4.15 -10.85 -6.06
CA GLU A 99 4.24 -11.91 -7.08
C GLU A 99 5.70 -12.12 -7.53
N TYR A 100 6.46 -11.04 -7.70
CA TYR A 100 7.90 -11.09 -7.95
C TYR A 100 8.66 -11.75 -6.77
N LEU A 101 8.36 -11.41 -5.53
CA LEU A 101 8.99 -12.03 -4.36
C LEU A 101 8.71 -13.54 -4.27
N GLU A 102 7.51 -13.98 -4.67
CA GLU A 102 7.12 -15.39 -4.63
C GLU A 102 7.78 -16.21 -5.75
N THR A 103 7.86 -15.64 -6.96
CA THR A 103 8.30 -16.35 -8.17
C THR A 103 9.78 -16.15 -8.50
N GLY A 104 10.37 -15.03 -8.07
CA GLY A 104 11.67 -14.54 -8.53
C GLY A 104 11.66 -14.01 -9.97
N ASP A 105 10.51 -13.92 -10.64
CA ASP A 105 10.41 -13.50 -12.03
C ASP A 105 10.44 -11.97 -12.18
N LYS A 106 11.58 -11.45 -12.61
CA LYS A 106 11.79 -10.01 -12.85
C LYS A 106 10.88 -9.43 -13.93
N TYR A 107 10.37 -10.26 -14.85
CA TYR A 107 9.48 -9.81 -15.91
C TYR A 107 8.18 -9.21 -15.36
N ILE A 108 7.73 -9.64 -14.19
CA ILE A 108 6.54 -9.09 -13.51
C ILE A 108 6.71 -7.59 -13.24
N MET A 109 7.86 -7.20 -12.68
CA MET A 109 8.15 -5.79 -12.39
C MET A 109 8.42 -5.00 -13.67
N ASP A 110 9.12 -5.59 -14.65
CA ASP A 110 9.37 -4.94 -15.94
C ASP A 110 8.07 -4.65 -16.70
N SER A 111 7.13 -5.60 -16.70
CA SER A 111 5.80 -5.45 -17.27
C SER A 111 5.00 -4.34 -16.58
N PHE A 112 5.05 -4.27 -15.24
CA PHE A 112 4.43 -3.18 -14.49
C PHE A 112 4.96 -1.81 -14.93
N PHE A 113 6.29 -1.65 -15.04
CA PHE A 113 6.89 -0.39 -15.46
C PHE A 113 6.62 -0.05 -16.94
N HIS A 114 6.60 -1.06 -17.81
CA HIS A 114 6.25 -0.88 -19.22
C HIS A 114 4.82 -0.31 -19.36
N ASN A 115 3.86 -0.87 -18.62
CA ASN A 115 2.47 -0.38 -18.64
C ASN A 115 2.34 1.06 -18.14
N LEU A 116 3.10 1.46 -17.11
CA LEU A 116 3.13 2.86 -16.67
C LEU A 116 3.78 3.80 -17.68
N SER A 117 4.78 3.32 -18.42
CA SER A 117 5.46 4.14 -19.43
C SER A 117 4.52 4.53 -20.57
N ALA A 118 3.60 3.64 -20.95
CA ALA A 118 2.55 3.91 -21.93
C ALA A 118 1.57 5.02 -21.48
N LEU A 119 1.50 5.30 -20.18
CA LEU A 119 0.68 6.36 -19.59
C LEU A 119 1.46 7.67 -19.34
N TRP A 120 2.73 7.76 -19.78
CA TRP A 120 3.60 8.93 -19.60
C TRP A 120 3.87 9.30 -18.13
N LEU A 121 3.74 8.34 -17.21
CA LEU A 121 3.90 8.54 -15.75
C LEU A 121 5.38 8.45 -15.31
N THR A 122 6.27 9.14 -16.02
CA THR A 122 7.74 9.01 -15.89
C THR A 122 8.26 9.27 -14.47
N LYS A 123 7.72 10.29 -13.78
CA LYS A 123 8.07 10.57 -12.38
C LYS A 123 7.66 9.42 -11.44
N GLN A 124 6.44 8.91 -11.59
CA GLN A 124 5.96 7.81 -10.75
C GLN A 124 6.77 6.53 -10.97
N ILE A 125 7.19 6.26 -12.21
CA ILE A 125 8.08 5.15 -12.52
C ILE A 125 9.41 5.29 -11.76
N ALA A 126 10.01 6.49 -11.73
CA ALA A 126 11.24 6.72 -10.98
C ALA A 126 11.04 6.48 -9.47
N ASP A 127 9.94 6.99 -8.91
CA ASP A 127 9.59 6.78 -7.50
C ASP A 127 9.38 5.29 -7.16
N PHE A 128 8.67 4.54 -8.02
CA PHE A 128 8.46 3.11 -7.84
C PHE A 128 9.73 2.28 -8.02
N LYS A 129 10.62 2.65 -8.95
CA LYS A 129 11.92 1.98 -9.11
C LYS A 129 12.81 2.17 -7.89
N LEU A 130 12.83 3.37 -7.31
CA LEU A 130 13.53 3.64 -6.05
C LEU A 130 12.90 2.83 -4.90
N GLY A 131 11.57 2.77 -4.83
CA GLY A 131 10.88 1.93 -3.84
C GLY A 131 11.21 0.44 -3.99
N LEU A 132 11.23 -0.06 -5.23
CA LEU A 132 11.60 -1.44 -5.54
C LEU A 132 13.03 -1.75 -5.10
N SER A 133 14.01 -0.89 -5.42
CA SER A 133 15.41 -1.14 -5.04
C SER A 133 15.58 -1.21 -3.53
N GLN A 134 14.91 -0.33 -2.77
CA GLN A 134 14.92 -0.38 -1.30
C GLN A 134 14.31 -1.67 -0.76
N LEU A 135 13.26 -2.18 -1.39
CA LEU A 135 12.64 -3.44 -0.98
C LEU A 135 13.50 -4.65 -1.37
N GLU A 136 14.13 -4.63 -2.55
CA GLU A 136 15.09 -5.64 -2.96
C GLU A 136 16.29 -5.69 -2.01
N GLU A 137 16.79 -4.56 -1.50
CA GLU A 137 17.85 -4.56 -0.48
C GLU A 137 17.43 -5.25 0.83
N ILE A 138 16.14 -5.20 1.18
CA ILE A 138 15.61 -5.84 2.40
C ILE A 138 15.42 -7.34 2.22
N TYR A 139 15.01 -7.78 1.02
CA TYR A 139 14.52 -9.13 0.75
C TYR A 139 15.41 -9.96 -0.18
N SER A 140 16.41 -9.37 -0.83
CA SER A 140 17.39 -10.12 -1.62
C SER A 140 18.39 -10.81 -0.68
N PRO A 141 18.68 -12.11 -0.89
CA PRO A 141 19.73 -12.79 -0.13
C PRO A 141 21.10 -12.23 -0.49
N SER A 142 21.94 -12.02 0.53
CA SER A 142 23.38 -11.79 0.38
C SER A 142 24.08 -13.04 -0.14
#